data_AF-A0A0E3PVL8-F1
#
_entry.id   AF-A0A0E3PVL8-F1
#
_cell.length_a   1.000
_cell.length_b   1.000
_cell.length_c   1.000
_cell.angle_alpha   90.00
_cell.angle_beta   90.00
_cell.angle_gamma   90.00
#
_symmetry.space_group_name_H-M   'P 1'
#
loop_
_entity.id
_entity.type
_entity.pdbx_description
1 polymer ?
#
loop_
_entity_poly.entity_id
_entity_poly.type
_entity_poly.pdbx_seq_one_letter_code
_entity_poly.pdbx_strand_id
1 'polypeptide(L)'
;MVRTLSDASSLFGKERYKKALEKLDKAEKLAEKTKRTDILCRVLLQKGAVMNSMGKPDEGQDLYDKALDIYRTSNLNEQESSVLKHTLSNTFSELAKHFKMVDSIENAEKCYLNEIKVYEILLEKDPEDEDSNLEIARVFKAIGDLYEYFKPEKMDPETERQYYEKILDIREKAFELLPDSETYIYDLAHALGKLVDYYIIRQDYKSAIQFQERVVEVMEELIDLLANWKDLKAKSNAYDKLGSLYAEIGEEELAQEQYSKALEYYGMIFDDELWPLSVKAMLASELMERGKTLLLLKKYESAKESMDVALDFLEGVDKEEMEDSTEESLDLASVILGEGYEEESEDSGYLAELAGIFREYAKTLSDLNRNEEAEEFTAKSEKILRKLA
;
A
#
# COMPACT_ATOMS: atom_id res chain seq x y z
N MET A 1 -31.12 35.28 0.59
CA MET A 1 -30.85 33.84 0.84
C MET A 1 -29.41 33.62 1.29
N VAL A 2 -28.38 34.04 0.55
CA VAL A 2 -26.96 33.88 0.94
C VAL A 2 -26.65 34.43 2.34
N ARG A 3 -27.11 35.64 2.68
CA ARG A 3 -26.96 36.21 4.03
C ARG A 3 -27.63 35.37 5.12
N THR A 4 -28.78 34.77 4.83
CA THR A 4 -29.52 33.91 5.77
C THR A 4 -28.76 32.60 6.04
N LEU A 5 -28.14 32.01 5.02
CA LEU A 5 -27.29 30.83 5.15
C LEU A 5 -26.02 31.16 5.96
N SER A 6 -25.37 32.29 5.69
CA SER A 6 -24.21 32.73 6.46
C SER A 6 -24.56 32.97 7.94
N ASP A 7 -25.71 33.59 8.21
CA ASP A 7 -26.20 33.76 9.58
C ASP A 7 -26.46 32.40 10.26
N ALA A 8 -27.04 31.44 9.54
CA ALA A 8 -27.29 30.09 10.06
C ALA A 8 -25.97 29.36 10.38
N SER A 9 -24.97 29.40 9.49
CA SER A 9 -23.63 28.84 9.74
C SER A 9 -22.95 29.50 10.95
N SER A 10 -23.06 30.82 11.10
CA SER A 10 -22.52 31.52 12.29
C SER A 10 -23.21 31.10 13.59
N LEU A 11 -24.52 30.83 13.55
CA LEU A 11 -25.27 30.33 14.70
C LEU A 11 -24.91 28.87 15.01
N PHE A 12 -24.70 28.05 13.98
CA PHE A 12 -24.25 26.67 14.11
C PHE A 12 -22.89 26.58 14.80
N GLY A 13 -21.89 27.35 14.35
CA GLY A 13 -20.57 27.40 14.98
C GLY A 13 -20.55 28.00 16.40
N LYS A 14 -21.66 28.59 16.86
CA LYS A 14 -21.86 29.05 18.25
C LYS A 14 -22.74 28.08 19.06
N GLU A 15 -22.97 26.87 18.54
CA GLU A 15 -23.82 25.83 19.12
C GLU A 15 -25.27 26.26 19.36
N ARG A 16 -25.75 27.29 18.65
CA ARG A 16 -27.13 27.81 18.75
C ARG A 16 -28.06 27.07 17.79
N TYR A 17 -28.09 25.75 17.89
CA TYR A 17 -28.72 24.85 16.91
C TYR A 17 -30.19 25.18 16.61
N LYS A 18 -31.02 25.42 17.64
CA LYS A 18 -32.44 25.79 17.45
C LYS A 18 -32.61 27.06 16.61
N LYS A 19 -31.78 28.09 16.87
CA LYS A 19 -31.82 29.36 16.11
C LYS A 19 -31.28 29.20 14.70
N ALA A 20 -30.30 28.32 14.50
CA ALA A 20 -29.81 27.96 13.17
C ALA A 20 -30.94 27.30 12.36
N LEU A 21 -31.64 26.33 12.93
CA LEU A 21 -32.80 25.67 12.29
C LEU A 21 -33.91 26.66 11.92
N GLU A 22 -34.29 27.57 12.81
CA GLU A 22 -35.30 28.60 12.49
C GLU A 22 -34.92 29.48 11.29
N LYS A 23 -33.62 29.73 11.08
CA LYS A 23 -33.12 30.47 9.91
C LYS A 23 -33.13 29.61 8.66
N LEU A 24 -32.75 28.34 8.79
CA LEU A 24 -32.75 27.36 7.70
C LEU A 24 -34.17 27.07 7.20
N ASP A 25 -35.16 26.90 8.09
CA ASP A 25 -36.57 26.70 7.72
C ASP A 25 -37.13 27.89 6.91
N LYS A 26 -36.70 29.12 7.24
CA LYS A 26 -37.08 30.32 6.47
C LYS A 26 -36.40 30.35 5.11
N ALA A 27 -35.15 29.90 5.02
CA ALA A 27 -34.41 29.80 3.77
C ALA A 27 -34.99 28.71 2.86
N GLU A 28 -35.38 27.57 3.42
CA GLU A 28 -36.03 26.44 2.72
C GLU A 28 -37.31 26.88 2.02
N LYS A 29 -38.27 27.45 2.77
CA LYS A 29 -39.54 27.95 2.22
C LYS A 29 -39.35 28.96 1.09
N LEU A 30 -38.31 29.80 1.20
CA LEU A 30 -38.00 30.78 0.16
C LEU A 30 -37.36 30.12 -1.07
N ALA A 31 -36.46 29.15 -0.87
CA ALA A 31 -35.84 28.38 -1.94
C ALA A 31 -36.90 27.59 -2.73
N GLU A 32 -37.82 26.92 -2.04
CA GLU A 32 -38.97 26.22 -2.65
C GLU A 32 -39.85 27.19 -3.46
N LYS A 33 -40.25 28.32 -2.86
CA LYS A 33 -41.07 29.34 -3.54
C LYS A 33 -40.40 29.89 -4.79
N THR A 34 -39.08 30.01 -4.78
CA THR A 34 -38.29 30.54 -5.90
C THR A 34 -37.75 29.46 -6.83
N LYS A 35 -38.05 28.17 -6.56
CA LYS A 35 -37.57 27.00 -7.30
C LYS A 35 -36.04 26.96 -7.45
N ARG A 36 -35.32 27.39 -6.42
CA ARG A 36 -33.85 27.41 -6.36
C ARG A 36 -33.32 26.12 -5.73
N THR A 37 -33.13 25.09 -6.56
CA THR A 37 -32.67 23.76 -6.15
C THR A 37 -31.27 23.80 -5.53
N ASP A 38 -30.36 24.61 -6.08
CA ASP A 38 -29.02 24.86 -5.54
C ASP A 38 -29.05 25.33 -4.08
N ILE A 39 -29.95 26.26 -3.76
CA ILE A 39 -30.10 26.77 -2.39
C ILE A 39 -30.81 25.76 -1.50
N LEU A 40 -31.79 25.03 -2.05
CA LEU A 40 -32.51 24.00 -1.31
C LEU A 40 -31.56 22.88 -0.84
N CYS A 41 -30.70 22.36 -1.72
CA CYS A 41 -29.65 21.39 -1.36
C CYS A 41 -28.78 21.93 -0.23
N ARG A 42 -28.28 23.17 -0.34
CA ARG A 42 -27.43 23.79 0.71
C ARG A 42 -28.15 23.91 2.05
N VAL A 43 -29.44 24.27 2.04
CA VAL A 43 -30.24 24.34 3.26
C VAL A 43 -30.36 22.96 3.89
N LEU A 44 -30.69 21.94 3.11
CA LEU A 44 -30.85 20.56 3.60
C LEU A 44 -29.54 20.03 4.19
N LEU A 45 -28.40 20.24 3.50
CA LEU A 45 -27.07 19.88 4.03
C LEU A 45 -26.78 20.57 5.37
N GLN A 46 -27.05 21.87 5.49
CA GLN A 46 -26.83 22.58 6.76
C GLN A 46 -27.78 22.10 7.86
N LYS A 47 -29.04 21.78 7.54
CA LYS A 47 -29.97 21.21 8.51
C LYS A 47 -29.49 19.83 8.97
N GLY A 48 -29.00 19.00 8.06
CA GLY A 48 -28.44 17.69 8.38
C GLY A 48 -27.25 17.78 9.32
N ALA A 49 -26.32 18.70 9.04
CA ALA A 49 -25.18 18.97 9.92
C ALA A 49 -25.62 19.41 11.33
N VAL A 50 -26.66 20.26 11.42
CA VAL A 50 -27.23 20.68 12.70
C VAL A 50 -27.86 19.50 13.45
N MET A 51 -28.60 18.61 12.77
CA MET A 51 -29.20 17.43 13.40
C MET A 51 -28.13 16.48 13.95
N ASN A 52 -27.07 16.25 13.17
CA ASN A 52 -25.91 15.49 13.61
C ASN A 52 -25.30 16.05 14.91
N SER A 53 -25.00 17.35 14.96
CA SER A 53 -24.46 17.99 16.17
C SER A 53 -25.45 18.04 17.35
N MET A 54 -26.74 17.83 17.10
CA MET A 54 -27.76 17.67 18.14
C MET A 54 -27.91 16.22 18.62
N GLY A 55 -27.09 15.28 18.14
CA GLY A 55 -27.17 13.86 18.48
C GLY A 55 -28.32 13.12 17.79
N LYS A 56 -28.75 13.61 16.62
CA LYS A 56 -29.84 13.03 15.81
C LYS A 56 -29.31 12.63 14.41
N PRO A 57 -28.40 11.65 14.32
CA PRO A 57 -27.75 11.30 13.07
C PRO A 57 -28.70 10.77 12.01
N ASP A 58 -29.75 10.03 12.40
CA ASP A 58 -30.73 9.49 11.44
C ASP A 58 -31.57 10.60 10.81
N GLU A 59 -32.04 11.58 11.60
CA GLU A 59 -32.72 12.78 11.06
C GLU A 59 -31.78 13.61 10.17
N GLY A 60 -30.48 13.61 10.48
CA GLY A 60 -29.45 14.24 9.65
C GLY A 60 -29.30 13.54 8.30
N GLN A 61 -29.25 12.20 8.31
CA GLN A 61 -29.14 11.38 7.11
C GLN A 61 -30.35 11.54 6.19
N ASP A 62 -31.58 11.57 6.73
CA ASP A 62 -32.79 11.85 5.95
C ASP A 62 -32.72 13.18 5.17
N LEU A 63 -32.03 14.18 5.73
CA LEU A 63 -31.85 15.49 5.08
C LEU A 63 -30.77 15.43 4.00
N TYR A 64 -29.71 14.65 4.20
CA TYR A 64 -28.69 14.41 3.18
C TYR A 64 -29.25 13.63 1.99
N ASP A 65 -30.02 12.58 2.23
CA ASP A 65 -30.64 11.79 1.17
C ASP A 65 -31.60 12.66 0.32
N LYS A 66 -32.39 13.53 0.95
CA LYS A 66 -33.21 14.52 0.22
C LYS A 66 -32.37 15.49 -0.62
N ALA A 67 -31.21 15.91 -0.13
CA ALA A 67 -30.32 16.80 -0.89
C ALA A 67 -29.73 16.08 -2.13
N LEU A 68 -29.35 14.81 -1.98
CA LEU A 68 -28.88 13.95 -3.06
C LEU A 68 -29.97 13.65 -4.09
N ASP A 69 -31.19 13.36 -3.64
CA ASP A 69 -32.35 13.14 -4.53
C ASP A 69 -32.67 14.37 -5.39
N ILE A 70 -32.56 15.57 -4.81
CA ILE A 70 -32.70 16.81 -5.59
C ILE A 70 -31.61 16.88 -6.66
N TYR A 71 -30.36 16.59 -6.33
CA TYR A 71 -29.26 16.63 -7.29
C TYR A 71 -29.43 15.59 -8.42
N ARG A 72 -29.87 14.38 -8.06
CA ARG A 72 -30.17 13.29 -8.99
C ARG A 72 -31.27 13.65 -9.99
N THR A 73 -32.39 14.17 -9.49
CA THR A 73 -33.61 14.40 -10.28
C THR A 73 -33.69 15.78 -10.95
N SER A 74 -32.83 16.73 -10.55
CA SER A 74 -32.85 18.08 -11.13
C SER A 74 -32.34 18.08 -12.57
N ASN A 75 -33.08 18.77 -13.45
CA ASN A 75 -32.65 19.05 -14.81
C ASN A 75 -31.74 20.29 -14.84
N LEU A 76 -30.51 20.11 -14.37
CA LEU A 76 -29.49 21.16 -14.26
C LEU A 76 -28.75 21.30 -15.59
N ASN A 77 -28.39 22.53 -15.96
CA ASN A 77 -27.36 22.71 -16.98
C ASN A 77 -25.97 22.36 -16.41
N GLU A 78 -24.96 22.26 -17.27
CA GLU A 78 -23.60 21.88 -16.91
C GLU A 78 -23.00 22.75 -15.78
N GLN A 79 -23.15 24.08 -15.88
CA GLN A 79 -22.65 25.01 -14.88
C GLN A 79 -23.36 24.83 -13.52
N GLU A 80 -24.67 24.64 -13.53
CA GLU A 80 -25.45 24.40 -12.32
C GLU A 80 -25.10 23.05 -11.69
N SER A 81 -24.96 22.00 -12.50
CA SER A 81 -24.56 20.66 -12.06
C SER A 81 -23.19 20.70 -11.40
N SER A 82 -22.21 21.35 -12.03
CA SER A 82 -20.86 21.54 -11.49
C SER A 82 -20.88 22.26 -10.13
N VAL A 83 -21.66 23.35 -9.99
CA VAL A 83 -21.78 24.08 -8.72
C VAL A 83 -22.40 23.21 -7.62
N LEU A 84 -23.45 22.42 -7.93
CA LEU A 84 -24.06 21.52 -6.94
C LEU A 84 -23.13 20.36 -6.59
N LYS A 85 -22.45 19.74 -7.56
CA LYS A 85 -21.43 18.71 -7.35
C LYS A 85 -20.42 19.17 -6.31
N HIS A 86 -19.74 20.29 -6.58
CA HIS A 86 -18.74 20.85 -5.67
C HIS A 86 -19.32 21.27 -4.33
N THR A 87 -20.57 21.70 -4.28
CA THR A 87 -21.22 22.06 -3.01
C THR A 87 -21.46 20.82 -2.15
N LEU A 88 -21.97 19.74 -2.74
CA LEU A 88 -22.26 18.49 -2.05
C LEU A 88 -20.98 17.80 -1.60
N SER A 89 -20.03 17.57 -2.53
CA SER A 89 -18.78 16.85 -2.22
C SER A 89 -17.97 17.55 -1.14
N ASN A 90 -17.71 18.85 -1.28
CA ASN A 90 -16.99 19.61 -0.25
C ASN A 90 -17.71 19.59 1.11
N THR A 91 -19.04 19.64 1.12
CA THR A 91 -19.78 19.61 2.40
C THR A 91 -19.63 18.26 3.09
N PHE A 92 -19.77 17.15 2.34
CA PHE A 92 -19.59 15.82 2.89
C PHE A 92 -18.14 15.56 3.33
N SER A 93 -17.15 15.99 2.54
CA SER A 93 -15.73 15.91 2.91
C SER A 93 -15.42 16.66 4.20
N GLU A 94 -15.91 17.90 4.35
CA GLU A 94 -15.69 18.69 5.57
C GLU A 94 -16.43 18.11 6.79
N LEU A 95 -17.63 17.55 6.60
CA LEU A 95 -18.32 16.83 7.67
C LEU A 95 -17.57 15.56 8.08
N ALA A 96 -17.03 14.80 7.11
CA ALA A 96 -16.24 13.62 7.39
C ALA A 96 -14.98 13.95 8.19
N LYS A 97 -14.26 15.02 7.82
CA LYS A 97 -13.12 15.54 8.58
C LYS A 97 -13.52 15.98 9.99
N HIS A 98 -14.65 16.67 10.13
CA HIS A 98 -15.16 17.07 11.44
C HIS A 98 -15.46 15.85 12.33
N PHE A 99 -16.14 14.84 11.79
CA PHE A 99 -16.43 13.61 12.50
C PHE A 99 -15.18 12.81 12.85
N LYS A 100 -14.19 12.78 11.95
CA LYS A 100 -12.85 12.25 12.23
C LYS A 100 -12.22 12.97 13.43
N MET A 101 -12.31 14.29 13.54
CA MET A 101 -11.74 15.05 14.67
C MET A 101 -12.42 14.80 16.02
N VAL A 102 -13.67 14.33 16.01
CA VAL A 102 -14.42 13.97 17.24
C VAL A 102 -14.52 12.45 17.42
N ASP A 103 -13.62 11.70 16.77
CA ASP A 103 -13.48 10.25 16.84
C ASP A 103 -14.76 9.46 16.50
N SER A 104 -15.63 10.05 15.67
CA SER A 104 -16.89 9.45 15.25
C SER A 104 -16.73 8.76 13.88
N ILE A 105 -16.09 7.60 13.90
CA ILE A 105 -15.72 6.83 12.70
C ILE A 105 -16.94 6.53 11.82
N GLU A 106 -18.02 5.99 12.39
CA GLU A 106 -19.23 5.62 11.64
C GLU A 106 -19.88 6.82 10.93
N ASN A 107 -19.89 7.99 11.58
CA ASN A 107 -20.47 9.19 10.97
C ASN A 107 -19.54 9.79 9.91
N ALA A 108 -18.22 9.69 10.10
CA ALA A 108 -17.26 10.08 9.07
C ALA A 108 -17.38 9.18 7.82
N GLU A 109 -17.48 7.86 8.00
CA GLU A 109 -17.75 6.91 6.92
C GLU A 109 -19.06 7.24 6.19
N LYS A 110 -20.17 7.46 6.91
CA LYS A 110 -21.45 7.87 6.28
C LYS A 110 -21.32 9.14 5.45
N CYS A 111 -20.52 10.11 5.89
CA CYS A 111 -20.28 11.33 5.13
C CYS A 111 -19.49 11.04 3.84
N TYR A 112 -18.42 10.26 3.91
CA TYR A 112 -17.69 9.84 2.71
C TYR A 112 -18.55 9.01 1.75
N LEU A 113 -19.39 8.10 2.25
CA LEU A 113 -20.34 7.35 1.41
C LEU A 113 -21.35 8.27 0.74
N ASN A 114 -21.81 9.33 1.41
CA ASN A 114 -22.67 10.33 0.77
C ASN A 114 -21.91 11.17 -0.27
N GLU A 115 -20.60 11.39 -0.09
CA GLU A 115 -19.74 12.01 -1.12
C GLU A 115 -19.61 11.11 -2.35
N ILE A 116 -19.40 9.80 -2.17
CA ILE A 116 -19.39 8.81 -3.27
C ILE A 116 -20.70 8.86 -4.06
N LYS A 117 -21.86 8.89 -3.38
CA LYS A 117 -23.17 9.01 -4.04
C LYS A 117 -23.29 10.23 -4.96
N VAL A 118 -22.58 11.34 -4.68
CA VAL A 118 -22.57 12.52 -5.56
C VAL A 118 -21.99 12.17 -6.93
N TYR A 119 -20.90 11.41 -6.95
CA TYR A 119 -20.20 10.98 -8.16
C TYR A 119 -20.91 9.79 -8.83
N GLU A 120 -21.52 8.87 -8.07
CA GLU A 120 -22.39 7.82 -8.63
C GLU A 120 -23.58 8.43 -9.40
N ILE A 121 -24.20 9.49 -8.89
CA ILE A 121 -25.27 10.23 -9.59
C ILE A 121 -24.77 10.82 -10.92
N LEU A 122 -23.49 11.17 -11.03
CA LEU A 122 -22.89 11.64 -12.28
C LEU A 122 -22.67 10.47 -13.25
N LEU A 123 -22.15 9.35 -12.77
CA LEU A 123 -21.98 8.12 -13.55
C LEU A 123 -23.31 7.54 -14.06
N GLU A 124 -24.42 7.75 -13.35
CA GLU A 124 -25.76 7.42 -13.87
C GLU A 124 -26.14 8.21 -15.12
N LYS A 125 -25.61 9.42 -15.27
CA LYS A 125 -25.88 10.32 -16.41
C LYS A 125 -24.84 10.14 -17.51
N ASP A 126 -23.60 9.87 -17.12
CA ASP A 126 -22.46 9.65 -18.01
C ASP A 126 -21.55 8.53 -17.45
N PRO A 127 -21.80 7.26 -17.84
CA PRO A 127 -21.05 6.12 -17.31
C PRO A 127 -19.55 6.12 -17.62
N GLU A 128 -19.09 6.94 -18.58
CA GLU A 128 -17.68 7.05 -18.95
C GLU A 128 -16.99 8.28 -18.33
N ASP A 129 -17.60 8.91 -17.31
CA ASP A 129 -16.99 10.00 -16.56
C ASP A 129 -15.83 9.50 -15.68
N GLU A 130 -14.63 9.47 -16.27
CA GLU A 130 -13.38 9.09 -15.62
C GLU A 130 -13.06 9.97 -14.39
N ASP A 131 -13.40 11.27 -14.42
CA ASP A 131 -13.19 12.17 -13.28
C ASP A 131 -14.01 11.71 -12.06
N SER A 132 -15.24 11.23 -12.28
CA SER A 132 -16.08 10.69 -11.21
C SER A 132 -15.52 9.38 -10.64
N ASN A 133 -15.05 8.46 -11.48
CA ASN A 133 -14.41 7.22 -11.00
C ASN A 133 -13.17 7.54 -10.15
N LEU A 134 -12.35 8.49 -10.60
CA LEU A 134 -11.15 8.91 -9.89
C LEU A 134 -11.47 9.57 -8.55
N GLU A 135 -12.53 10.39 -8.47
CA GLU A 135 -12.97 10.96 -7.20
C GLU A 135 -13.55 9.91 -6.25
N ILE A 136 -14.33 8.94 -6.74
CA ILE A 136 -14.84 7.84 -5.92
C ILE A 136 -13.68 7.02 -5.33
N ALA A 137 -12.67 6.66 -6.14
CA ALA A 137 -11.49 5.94 -5.68
C ALA A 137 -10.73 6.71 -4.58
N ARG A 138 -10.57 8.03 -4.73
CA ARG A 138 -9.97 8.90 -3.70
C ARG A 138 -10.76 8.88 -2.40
N VAL A 139 -12.09 8.88 -2.48
CA VAL A 139 -12.95 8.84 -1.29
C VAL A 139 -12.89 7.46 -0.63
N PHE A 140 -12.88 6.35 -1.38
CA PHE A 140 -12.65 5.02 -0.80
C PHE A 140 -11.31 4.94 -0.07
N LYS A 141 -10.23 5.45 -0.68
CA LYS A 141 -8.93 5.57 0.00
C LYS A 141 -9.04 6.36 1.30
N ALA A 142 -9.75 7.49 1.31
CA ALA A 142 -9.96 8.28 2.53
C ALA A 142 -10.72 7.51 3.63
N ILE A 143 -11.66 6.63 3.26
CA ILE A 143 -12.33 5.72 4.20
C ILE A 143 -11.34 4.67 4.73
N GLY A 144 -10.53 4.05 3.86
CA GLY A 144 -9.49 3.11 4.29
C GLY A 144 -8.50 3.73 5.28
N ASP A 145 -7.99 4.93 4.95
CA ASP A 145 -7.08 5.70 5.80
C ASP A 145 -7.73 6.13 7.13
N LEU A 146 -9.05 6.36 7.13
CA LEU A 146 -9.81 6.64 8.36
C LEU A 146 -9.81 5.42 9.29
N TYR A 147 -10.04 4.23 8.75
CA TYR A 147 -9.98 3.00 9.54
C TYR A 147 -8.57 2.79 10.07
N GLU A 148 -7.55 2.76 9.22
CA GLU A 148 -6.16 2.57 9.66
C GLU A 148 -5.73 3.54 10.78
N TYR A 149 -6.12 4.81 10.68
CA TYR A 149 -5.83 5.82 11.71
C TYR A 149 -6.47 5.49 13.06
N PHE A 150 -7.68 4.95 13.07
CA PHE A 150 -8.42 4.59 14.29
C PHE A 150 -8.37 3.10 14.61
N LYS A 151 -7.37 2.38 14.09
CA LYS A 151 -7.18 0.97 14.39
C LYS A 151 -7.15 0.75 15.91
N PRO A 152 -8.02 -0.10 16.47
CA PRO A 152 -7.99 -0.38 17.90
C PRO A 152 -6.66 -1.07 18.28
N GLU A 153 -6.05 -0.63 19.39
CA GLU A 153 -4.80 -1.23 19.89
C GLU A 153 -4.95 -2.70 20.29
N LYS A 154 -6.16 -3.08 20.73
CA LYS A 154 -6.50 -4.43 21.16
C LYS A 154 -7.82 -4.84 20.56
N MET A 155 -7.80 -5.96 19.86
CA MET A 155 -8.98 -6.63 19.33
C MET A 155 -8.88 -8.10 19.69
N ASP A 156 -10.01 -8.74 19.95
CA ASP A 156 -10.04 -10.19 19.92
C ASP A 156 -9.84 -10.69 18.46
N PRO A 157 -9.44 -11.96 18.28
CA PRO A 157 -9.17 -12.50 16.96
C PRO A 157 -10.28 -12.37 15.92
N GLU A 158 -11.55 -12.44 16.32
CA GLU A 158 -12.65 -12.38 15.36
C GLU A 158 -12.90 -10.95 14.92
N THR A 159 -12.90 -10.02 15.87
CA THR A 159 -13.01 -8.58 15.59
C THR A 159 -11.85 -8.09 14.73
N GLU A 160 -10.61 -8.53 14.99
CA GLU A 160 -9.45 -8.18 14.16
C GLU A 160 -9.62 -8.63 12.70
N ARG A 161 -10.12 -9.85 12.47
CA ARG A 161 -10.36 -10.36 11.12
C ARG A 161 -11.37 -9.50 10.38
N GLN A 162 -12.54 -9.30 11.00
CA GLN A 162 -13.62 -8.49 10.42
C GLN A 162 -13.16 -7.06 10.13
N TYR A 163 -12.28 -6.53 10.97
CA TYR A 163 -11.70 -5.21 10.79
C TYR A 163 -10.81 -5.13 9.55
N TYR A 164 -9.89 -6.07 9.36
CA TYR A 164 -9.06 -6.11 8.14
C TYR A 164 -9.87 -6.48 6.90
N GLU A 165 -10.85 -7.38 7.00
CA GLU A 165 -11.80 -7.69 5.90
C GLU A 165 -12.57 -6.45 5.45
N LYS A 166 -12.98 -5.59 6.41
CA LYS A 166 -13.62 -4.31 6.08
C LYS A 166 -12.68 -3.38 5.32
N ILE A 167 -11.43 -3.24 5.77
CA ILE A 167 -10.43 -2.42 5.06
C ILE A 167 -10.17 -2.99 3.67
N LEU A 168 -10.04 -4.31 3.55
CA LEU A 168 -9.85 -4.99 2.27
C LEU A 168 -11.00 -4.67 1.29
N ASP A 169 -12.26 -4.82 1.70
CA ASP A 169 -13.43 -4.49 0.86
C ASP A 169 -13.41 -3.03 0.37
N ILE A 170 -12.95 -2.10 1.21
CA ILE A 170 -12.81 -0.68 0.84
C ILE A 170 -11.68 -0.49 -0.18
N ARG A 171 -10.52 -1.13 0.01
CA ARG A 171 -9.38 -1.00 -0.91
C ARG A 171 -9.65 -1.69 -2.26
N GLU A 172 -10.32 -2.83 -2.28
CA GLU A 172 -10.75 -3.50 -3.52
C GLU A 172 -11.65 -2.58 -4.35
N LYS A 173 -12.63 -1.90 -3.73
CA LYS A 173 -13.47 -0.92 -4.44
C LYS A 173 -12.70 0.25 -5.03
N ALA A 174 -11.65 0.72 -4.37
CA ALA A 174 -10.78 1.76 -4.92
C ALA A 174 -9.94 1.24 -6.09
N PHE A 175 -9.41 0.02 -5.94
CA PHE A 175 -8.60 -0.66 -6.96
C PHE A 175 -9.42 -0.98 -8.22
N GLU A 176 -10.64 -1.49 -8.10
CA GLU A 176 -11.52 -1.79 -9.24
C GLU A 176 -11.78 -0.58 -10.14
N LEU A 177 -11.78 0.63 -9.56
CA LEU A 177 -11.99 1.88 -10.30
C LEU A 177 -10.72 2.37 -11.01
N LEU A 178 -9.55 2.09 -10.44
CA LEU A 178 -8.24 2.55 -10.93
C LEU A 178 -7.17 1.46 -10.71
N PRO A 179 -7.25 0.33 -11.43
CA PRO A 179 -6.39 -0.85 -11.20
C PRO A 179 -4.92 -0.57 -11.51
N ASP A 180 -4.67 0.31 -12.47
CA ASP A 180 -3.34 0.67 -12.96
C ASP A 180 -2.60 1.69 -12.07
N SER A 181 -3.25 2.17 -11.00
CA SER A 181 -2.69 3.22 -10.15
C SER A 181 -1.88 2.63 -9.00
N GLU A 182 -0.57 2.89 -9.03
CA GLU A 182 0.42 2.52 -8.02
C GLU A 182 -0.09 2.70 -6.58
N THR A 183 -0.73 3.84 -6.28
CA THR A 183 -1.26 4.12 -4.94
C THR A 183 -2.30 3.08 -4.48
N TYR A 184 -3.21 2.67 -5.35
CA TYR A 184 -4.30 1.76 -4.97
C TYR A 184 -3.85 0.29 -5.00
N ILE A 185 -2.90 -0.05 -5.89
CA ILE A 185 -2.17 -1.32 -5.86
C ILE A 185 -1.52 -1.51 -4.49
N TYR A 186 -0.71 -0.54 -4.04
CA TYR A 186 -0.02 -0.65 -2.76
C TYR A 186 -0.96 -0.65 -1.55
N ASP A 187 -2.00 0.18 -1.58
CA ASP A 187 -3.02 0.20 -0.51
C ASP A 187 -3.74 -1.16 -0.40
N LEU A 188 -4.10 -1.78 -1.53
CA LEU A 188 -4.76 -3.09 -1.56
C LEU A 188 -3.81 -4.21 -1.12
N ALA A 189 -2.58 -4.24 -1.65
CA ALA A 189 -1.56 -5.19 -1.24
C ALA A 189 -1.25 -5.10 0.26
N HIS A 190 -1.23 -3.88 0.82
CA HIS A 190 -1.06 -3.68 2.26
C HIS A 190 -2.21 -4.29 3.07
N ALA A 191 -3.46 -4.06 2.66
CA ALA A 191 -4.64 -4.60 3.33
C ALA A 191 -4.66 -6.14 3.29
N LEU A 192 -4.36 -6.73 2.13
CA LEU A 192 -4.19 -8.17 1.97
C LEU A 192 -3.07 -8.72 2.88
N GLY A 193 -1.93 -8.03 2.93
CA GLY A 193 -0.80 -8.38 3.79
C GLY A 193 -1.16 -8.43 5.29
N LYS A 194 -2.08 -7.57 5.76
CA LYS A 194 -2.59 -7.67 7.14
C LYS A 194 -3.35 -8.96 7.40
N LEU A 195 -4.11 -9.44 6.42
CA LEU A 195 -4.79 -10.74 6.52
C LEU A 195 -3.79 -11.89 6.41
N VAL A 196 -2.77 -11.80 5.56
CA VAL A 196 -1.67 -12.77 5.52
C VAL A 196 -1.02 -12.92 6.90
N ASP A 197 -0.60 -11.81 7.51
CA ASP A 197 -0.01 -11.81 8.86
C ASP A 197 -0.98 -12.36 9.92
N TYR A 198 -2.26 -11.98 9.84
CA TYR A 198 -3.31 -12.49 10.71
C TYR A 198 -3.39 -14.02 10.69
N TYR A 199 -3.38 -14.62 9.49
CA TYR A 199 -3.49 -16.07 9.32
C TYR A 199 -2.19 -16.81 9.67
N ILE A 200 -1.01 -16.22 9.39
CA ILE A 200 0.30 -16.77 9.80
C ILE A 200 0.38 -16.92 11.32
N ILE A 201 0.00 -15.90 12.09
CA ILE A 201 0.04 -15.94 13.57
C ILE A 201 -0.80 -17.11 14.12
N ARG A 202 -1.84 -17.50 13.38
CA ARG A 202 -2.76 -18.59 13.72
C ARG A 202 -2.39 -19.94 13.09
N GLN A 203 -1.27 -19.98 12.37
CA GLN A 203 -0.79 -21.16 11.62
C GLN A 203 -1.80 -21.68 10.59
N ASP A 204 -2.69 -20.82 10.11
CA ASP A 204 -3.59 -21.14 9.00
C ASP A 204 -2.93 -20.72 7.68
N TYR A 205 -1.89 -21.46 7.32
CA TYR A 205 -1.10 -21.16 6.14
C TYR A 205 -1.89 -21.30 4.84
N LYS A 206 -2.96 -22.11 4.80
CA LYS A 206 -3.80 -22.23 3.61
C LYS A 206 -4.53 -20.92 3.30
N SER A 207 -5.14 -20.32 4.32
CA SER A 207 -5.77 -19.01 4.17
C SER A 207 -4.73 -17.93 3.87
N ALA A 208 -3.57 -17.96 4.55
CA ALA A 208 -2.48 -17.01 4.28
C ALA A 208 -1.98 -17.07 2.82
N ILE A 209 -1.86 -18.28 2.26
CA ILE A 209 -1.48 -18.50 0.85
C ILE A 209 -2.50 -17.85 -0.08
N GLN A 210 -3.80 -18.07 0.13
CA GLN A 210 -4.84 -17.47 -0.72
C GLN A 210 -4.76 -15.94 -0.77
N PHE A 211 -4.55 -15.30 0.38
CA PHE A 211 -4.37 -13.84 0.42
C PHE A 211 -3.03 -13.41 -0.20
N GLN A 212 -1.96 -14.18 -0.02
CA GLN A 212 -0.66 -13.86 -0.59
C GLN A 212 -0.62 -14.05 -2.11
N GLU A 213 -1.33 -15.03 -2.66
CA GLU A 213 -1.54 -15.20 -4.11
C GLU A 213 -2.23 -13.96 -4.68
N ARG A 214 -3.23 -13.42 -3.98
CA ARG A 214 -3.88 -12.15 -4.36
C ARG A 214 -2.94 -10.94 -4.23
N VAL A 215 -2.04 -10.90 -3.25
CA VAL A 215 -0.99 -9.85 -3.17
C VAL A 215 -0.11 -9.89 -4.41
N VAL A 216 0.34 -11.09 -4.81
CA VAL A 216 1.15 -11.26 -6.02
C VAL A 216 0.38 -10.78 -7.25
N GLU A 217 -0.87 -11.23 -7.44
CA GLU A 217 -1.73 -10.81 -8.55
C GLU A 217 -1.86 -9.28 -8.65
N VAL A 218 -2.17 -8.62 -7.53
CA VAL A 218 -2.34 -7.16 -7.49
C VAL A 218 -1.01 -6.43 -7.78
N MET A 219 0.12 -6.93 -7.27
CA MET A 219 1.42 -6.33 -7.54
C MET A 219 1.85 -6.47 -9.01
N GLU A 220 1.40 -7.51 -9.72
CA GLU A 220 1.68 -7.69 -11.15
C GLU A 220 0.98 -6.65 -12.04
N GLU A 221 -0.16 -6.08 -11.59
CA GLU A 221 -0.86 -5.00 -12.30
C GLU A 221 -0.09 -3.66 -12.27
N LEU A 222 1.00 -3.58 -11.50
CA LEU A 222 1.84 -2.40 -11.43
C LEU A 222 2.54 -2.18 -12.77
N ILE A 223 2.18 -1.08 -13.45
CA ILE A 223 2.72 -0.71 -14.75
C ILE A 223 4.20 -0.33 -14.62
N ASP A 224 5.07 -1.04 -15.35
CA ASP A 224 6.53 -0.86 -15.35
C ASP A 224 7.02 0.37 -16.16
N LEU A 225 6.33 1.51 -16.08
CA LEU A 225 6.75 2.74 -16.74
C LEU A 225 8.03 3.27 -16.08
N LEU A 226 9.19 3.00 -16.70
CA LEU A 226 10.53 3.26 -16.16
C LEU A 226 10.83 2.45 -14.88
N ALA A 227 10.39 1.19 -14.85
CA ALA A 227 10.67 0.12 -13.87
C ALA A 227 11.45 0.54 -12.62
N ASN A 228 10.85 1.36 -11.75
CA ASN A 228 11.50 1.79 -10.51
C ASN A 228 11.91 0.53 -9.74
N TRP A 229 13.20 0.40 -9.44
CA TRP A 229 13.75 -0.82 -8.80
C TRP A 229 13.02 -1.18 -7.49
N LYS A 230 12.40 -0.19 -6.81
CA LYS A 230 11.59 -0.44 -5.61
C LYS A 230 10.32 -1.23 -5.90
N ASP A 231 9.71 -1.00 -7.06
CA ASP A 231 8.50 -1.68 -7.51
C ASP A 231 8.81 -3.12 -7.92
N LEU A 232 9.89 -3.32 -8.68
CA LEU A 232 10.42 -4.66 -8.98
C LEU A 232 10.78 -5.42 -7.70
N LYS A 233 11.40 -4.74 -6.74
CA LYS A 233 11.69 -5.31 -5.43
C LYS A 233 10.40 -5.64 -4.65
N ALA A 234 9.37 -4.82 -4.72
CA ALA A 234 8.09 -5.11 -4.08
C ALA A 234 7.42 -6.36 -4.67
N LYS A 235 7.46 -6.52 -6.01
CA LYS A 235 7.04 -7.75 -6.70
C LYS A 235 7.85 -8.96 -6.22
N SER A 236 9.18 -8.86 -6.19
CA SER A 236 10.07 -9.91 -5.65
C SER A 236 9.68 -10.33 -4.22
N ASN A 237 9.47 -9.36 -3.32
CA ASN A 237 9.11 -9.63 -1.94
C ASN A 237 7.77 -10.36 -1.81
N ALA A 238 6.81 -10.07 -2.69
CA ALA A 238 5.53 -10.77 -2.72
C ALA A 238 5.69 -12.25 -3.07
N TYR A 239 6.53 -12.57 -4.07
CA TYR A 239 6.86 -13.96 -4.41
C TYR A 239 7.65 -14.67 -3.32
N ASP A 240 8.65 -14.02 -2.72
CA ASP A 240 9.43 -14.60 -1.62
C ASP A 240 8.56 -14.97 -0.41
N LYS A 241 7.60 -14.10 -0.09
CA LYS A 241 6.64 -14.37 0.97
C LYS A 241 5.74 -15.55 0.62
N LEU A 242 5.28 -15.65 -0.63
CA LEU A 242 4.47 -16.77 -1.11
C LEU A 242 5.26 -18.09 -1.08
N GLY A 243 6.51 -18.09 -1.55
CA GLY A 243 7.40 -19.25 -1.49
C GLY A 243 7.62 -19.74 -0.06
N SER A 244 7.82 -18.79 0.87
CA SER A 244 7.94 -19.10 2.31
C SER A 244 6.67 -19.73 2.89
N LEU A 245 5.49 -19.30 2.46
CA LEU A 245 4.23 -19.91 2.89
C LEU A 245 4.02 -21.32 2.34
N TYR A 246 4.36 -21.57 1.07
CA TYR A 246 4.34 -22.92 0.51
C TYR A 246 5.34 -23.86 1.22
N ALA A 247 6.52 -23.34 1.55
CA ALA A 247 7.52 -24.07 2.32
C ALA A 247 7.01 -24.49 3.72
N GLU A 248 6.24 -23.63 4.40
CA GLU A 248 5.63 -23.95 5.71
C GLU A 248 4.63 -25.11 5.65
N ILE A 249 3.96 -25.31 4.52
CA ILE A 249 3.04 -26.44 4.32
C ILE A 249 3.70 -27.66 3.64
N GLY A 250 5.01 -27.59 3.37
CA GLY A 250 5.79 -28.67 2.77
C GLY A 250 5.65 -28.81 1.25
N GLU A 251 5.06 -27.82 0.57
CA GLU A 251 4.95 -27.78 -0.89
C GLU A 251 6.25 -27.22 -1.50
N GLU A 252 7.33 -28.00 -1.42
CA GLU A 252 8.69 -27.57 -1.75
C GLU A 252 8.86 -27.15 -3.23
N GLU A 253 8.22 -27.86 -4.15
CA GLU A 253 8.29 -27.53 -5.58
C GLU A 253 7.64 -26.16 -5.87
N LEU A 254 6.48 -25.88 -5.26
CA LEU A 254 5.81 -24.59 -5.39
C LEU A 254 6.60 -23.48 -4.70
N ALA A 255 7.21 -23.78 -3.54
CA ALA A 255 8.07 -22.84 -2.84
C ALA A 255 9.26 -22.42 -3.70
N GLN A 256 9.96 -23.40 -4.29
CA GLN A 256 11.07 -23.16 -5.19
C GLN A 256 10.63 -22.33 -6.41
N GLU A 257 9.51 -22.67 -7.04
CA GLU A 257 8.98 -21.90 -8.17
C GLU A 257 8.80 -20.41 -7.82
N GLN A 258 8.19 -20.09 -6.67
CA GLN A 258 8.01 -18.69 -6.28
C GLN A 258 9.34 -18.02 -5.91
N TYR A 259 10.26 -18.74 -5.26
CA TYR A 259 11.59 -18.20 -4.97
C TYR A 259 12.39 -17.89 -6.23
N SER A 260 12.26 -18.70 -7.29
CA SER A 260 12.90 -18.41 -8.57
C SER A 260 12.25 -17.22 -9.27
N LYS A 261 10.91 -17.09 -9.26
CA LYS A 261 10.21 -15.89 -9.77
C LYS A 261 10.64 -14.60 -9.06
N ALA A 262 10.86 -14.66 -7.75
CA ALA A 262 11.40 -13.51 -7.01
C ALA A 262 12.77 -13.07 -7.57
N LEU A 263 13.64 -14.03 -7.92
CA LEU A 263 14.97 -13.74 -8.47
C LEU A 263 14.93 -13.13 -9.89
N GLU A 264 13.90 -13.43 -10.69
CA GLU A 264 13.73 -12.82 -12.03
C GLU A 264 13.68 -11.28 -11.93
N TYR A 265 13.02 -10.74 -10.90
CA TYR A 265 12.95 -9.29 -10.66
C TYR A 265 14.30 -8.68 -10.27
N TYR A 266 15.13 -9.40 -9.50
CA TYR A 266 16.48 -8.96 -9.23
C TYR A 266 17.35 -8.96 -10.50
N GLY A 267 17.19 -9.98 -11.34
CA GLY A 267 17.85 -10.04 -12.66
C GLY A 267 17.48 -8.82 -13.53
N MET A 268 16.21 -8.46 -13.60
CA MET A 268 15.75 -7.25 -14.31
C MET A 268 16.41 -5.97 -13.77
N ILE A 269 16.56 -5.83 -12.45
CA ILE A 269 17.23 -4.67 -11.84
C ILE A 269 18.73 -4.66 -12.18
N PHE A 270 19.39 -5.82 -12.15
CA PHE A 270 20.83 -5.93 -12.42
C PHE A 270 21.19 -5.69 -13.88
N ASP A 271 20.35 -6.16 -14.81
CA ASP A 271 20.54 -5.97 -16.26
C ASP A 271 20.23 -4.53 -16.73
N ASP A 272 19.49 -3.76 -15.95
CA ASP A 272 19.08 -2.39 -16.31
C ASP A 272 20.18 -1.35 -16.02
N GLU A 273 20.75 -0.76 -17.06
CA GLU A 273 21.81 0.26 -16.99
C GLU A 273 21.37 1.57 -16.29
N LEU A 274 20.07 1.81 -16.11
CA LEU A 274 19.56 3.04 -15.50
C LEU A 274 19.82 3.11 -13.99
N TRP A 275 20.01 1.97 -13.32
CA TRP A 275 20.16 1.94 -11.86
C TRP A 275 21.62 2.09 -11.44
N PRO A 276 21.92 2.99 -10.47
CA PRO A 276 23.28 3.16 -9.96
C PRO A 276 23.84 1.85 -9.42
N LEU A 277 25.14 1.64 -9.61
CA LEU A 277 25.88 0.49 -9.07
C LEU A 277 25.64 0.32 -7.56
N SER A 278 25.53 1.41 -6.81
CA SER A 278 25.25 1.38 -5.36
C SER A 278 23.92 0.72 -5.01
N VAL A 279 22.87 0.93 -5.82
CA VAL A 279 21.56 0.28 -5.65
C VAL A 279 21.68 -1.21 -5.93
N LYS A 280 22.34 -1.58 -7.04
CA LYS A 280 22.52 -2.98 -7.41
C LYS A 280 23.37 -3.75 -6.39
N ALA A 281 24.45 -3.16 -5.90
CA ALA A 281 25.31 -3.73 -4.86
C ALA A 281 24.57 -3.93 -3.53
N MET A 282 23.74 -2.97 -3.12
CA MET A 282 22.86 -3.12 -1.95
C MET A 282 21.92 -4.31 -2.10
N LEU A 283 21.29 -4.47 -3.28
CA LEU A 283 20.37 -5.56 -3.57
C LEU A 283 21.08 -6.92 -3.67
N ALA A 284 22.32 -6.97 -4.17
CA ALA A 284 23.14 -8.18 -4.15
C ALA A 284 23.47 -8.60 -2.70
N SER A 285 23.76 -7.66 -1.81
CA SER A 285 23.96 -7.94 -0.37
C SER A 285 22.70 -8.53 0.27
N GLU A 286 21.53 -8.00 -0.07
CA GLU A 286 20.24 -8.53 0.39
C GLU A 286 19.98 -9.96 -0.12
N LEU A 287 20.30 -10.26 -1.38
CA LEU A 287 20.22 -11.61 -1.93
C LEU A 287 21.18 -12.59 -1.23
N MET A 288 22.34 -12.14 -0.78
CA MET A 288 23.25 -12.97 0.03
C MET A 288 22.66 -13.28 1.40
N GLU A 289 22.07 -12.29 2.08
CA GLU A 289 21.39 -12.50 3.37
C GLU A 289 20.13 -13.37 3.24
N ARG A 290 19.39 -13.23 2.13
CA ARG A 290 18.30 -14.13 1.75
C ARG A 290 18.81 -15.57 1.60
N GLY A 291 19.89 -15.77 0.84
CA GLY A 291 20.50 -17.08 0.66
C GLY A 291 20.91 -17.73 1.98
N LYS A 292 21.55 -16.96 2.88
CA LYS A 292 21.92 -17.42 4.22
C LYS A 292 20.71 -17.83 5.06
N THR A 293 19.63 -17.06 5.01
CA THR A 293 18.39 -17.41 5.71
C THR A 293 17.81 -18.72 5.17
N LEU A 294 17.81 -18.91 3.85
CA LEU A 294 17.38 -20.15 3.20
C LEU A 294 18.28 -21.34 3.58
N LEU A 295 19.60 -21.15 3.73
CA LEU A 295 20.52 -22.18 4.24
C LEU A 295 20.15 -22.62 5.66
N LEU A 296 19.86 -21.67 6.56
CA LEU A 296 19.44 -21.97 7.93
C LEU A 296 18.12 -22.76 7.96
N LEU A 297 17.23 -22.47 7.01
CA LEU A 297 15.98 -23.21 6.78
C LEU A 297 16.16 -24.51 5.99
N LYS A 298 17.41 -24.87 5.63
CA LYS A 298 17.78 -26.06 4.84
C LYS A 298 17.16 -26.10 3.45
N LYS A 299 16.84 -24.94 2.88
CA LYS A 299 16.36 -24.75 1.51
C LYS A 299 17.55 -24.57 0.57
N TYR A 300 18.32 -25.64 0.42
CA TYR A 300 19.65 -25.58 -0.20
C TYR A 300 19.65 -25.09 -1.65
N GLU A 301 18.72 -25.55 -2.49
CA GLU A 301 18.68 -25.13 -3.90
C GLU A 301 18.29 -23.65 -4.03
N SER A 302 17.24 -23.19 -3.33
CA SER A 302 16.83 -21.79 -3.36
C SER A 302 17.88 -20.86 -2.72
N ALA A 303 18.59 -21.32 -1.68
CA ALA A 303 19.72 -20.59 -1.12
C ALA A 303 20.83 -20.39 -2.15
N LYS A 304 21.14 -21.45 -2.88
CA LYS A 304 22.13 -21.48 -3.95
C LYS A 304 21.77 -20.51 -5.08
N GLU A 305 20.55 -20.61 -5.62
CA GLU A 305 20.05 -19.69 -6.65
C GLU A 305 20.17 -18.22 -6.21
N SER A 306 19.80 -17.92 -4.96
CA SER A 306 19.91 -16.57 -4.39
C SER A 306 21.35 -16.05 -4.35
N MET A 307 22.28 -16.90 -3.92
CA MET A 307 23.69 -16.53 -3.81
C MET A 307 24.35 -16.44 -5.18
N ASP A 308 24.05 -17.36 -6.09
CA ASP A 308 24.58 -17.38 -7.46
C ASP A 308 24.19 -16.07 -8.19
N VAL A 309 22.92 -15.64 -8.13
CA VAL A 309 22.48 -14.36 -8.75
C VAL A 309 23.22 -13.15 -8.18
N ALA A 310 23.44 -13.10 -6.86
CA ALA A 310 24.17 -12.01 -6.23
C ALA A 310 25.65 -11.99 -6.65
N LEU A 311 26.28 -13.16 -6.70
CA LEU A 311 27.69 -13.31 -7.01
C LEU A 311 27.99 -13.08 -8.49
N ASP A 312 27.15 -13.60 -9.38
CA ASP A 312 27.26 -13.37 -10.83
C ASP A 312 27.24 -11.88 -11.16
N PHE A 313 26.34 -11.13 -10.50
CA PHE A 313 26.31 -9.66 -10.63
C PHE A 313 27.64 -9.04 -10.15
N LEU A 314 28.06 -9.36 -8.93
CA LEU A 314 29.25 -8.74 -8.30
C LEU A 314 30.56 -9.09 -9.03
N GLU A 315 30.67 -10.29 -9.61
CA GLU A 315 31.82 -10.70 -10.41
C GLU A 315 31.84 -10.03 -11.80
N GLY A 316 30.68 -9.63 -12.31
CA GLY A 316 30.53 -8.92 -13.58
C GLY A 316 30.81 -7.40 -13.51
N VAL A 317 30.96 -6.81 -12.32
CA VAL A 317 31.22 -5.37 -12.15
C VAL A 317 32.65 -5.03 -12.55
N ASP A 318 32.81 -4.11 -13.51
CA ASP A 318 34.13 -3.61 -13.93
C ASP A 318 34.75 -2.68 -12.88
N LYS A 319 36.08 -2.76 -12.73
CA LYS A 319 36.83 -2.03 -11.68
C LYS A 319 36.70 -0.51 -11.77
N GLU A 320 36.57 0.04 -12.98
CA GLU A 320 36.42 1.49 -13.19
C GLU A 320 35.03 1.99 -12.74
N GLU A 321 34.00 1.13 -12.77
CA GLU A 321 32.65 1.49 -12.30
C GLU A 321 32.56 1.57 -10.76
N MET A 322 33.45 0.83 -10.07
CA MET A 322 33.55 0.79 -8.62
C MET A 322 34.14 2.09 -8.04
N GLU A 323 35.15 2.68 -8.69
CA GLU A 323 35.83 3.90 -8.20
C GLU A 323 34.90 5.12 -8.05
N ASP A 324 33.79 5.16 -8.79
CA ASP A 324 32.77 6.22 -8.75
C ASP A 324 31.61 5.93 -7.75
N SER A 325 31.68 4.83 -6.98
CA SER A 325 30.61 4.39 -6.07
C SER A 325 30.88 4.74 -4.59
N THR A 326 29.84 4.73 -3.75
CA THR A 326 29.94 5.04 -2.31
C THR A 326 30.62 3.93 -1.50
N GLU A 327 31.30 4.29 -0.40
CA GLU A 327 32.07 3.39 0.50
C GLU A 327 31.30 2.12 0.92
N GLU A 328 30.01 2.21 1.25
CA GLU A 328 29.21 1.04 1.72
C GLU A 328 28.88 0.01 0.62
N SER A 329 28.80 0.41 -0.66
CA SER A 329 28.57 -0.52 -1.78
C SER A 329 29.84 -1.27 -2.21
N LEU A 330 31.01 -0.78 -1.78
CA LEU A 330 32.31 -1.27 -2.20
C LEU A 330 32.81 -2.46 -1.38
N ASP A 331 32.43 -2.59 -0.11
CA ASP A 331 33.01 -3.62 0.77
C ASP A 331 32.69 -5.04 0.29
N LEU A 332 31.43 -5.35 -0.04
CA LEU A 332 31.04 -6.69 -0.49
C LEU A 332 31.63 -7.05 -1.86
N ALA A 333 31.55 -6.13 -2.82
CA ALA A 333 32.10 -6.32 -4.17
C ALA A 333 33.64 -6.44 -4.15
N SER A 334 34.34 -5.66 -3.31
CA SER A 334 35.81 -5.71 -3.16
C SER A 334 36.26 -7.03 -2.51
N VAL A 335 35.50 -7.57 -1.55
CA VAL A 335 35.77 -8.91 -0.98
C VAL A 335 35.66 -10.00 -2.05
N ILE A 336 34.59 -9.97 -2.86
CA ILE A 336 34.29 -11.01 -3.86
C ILE A 336 35.28 -10.99 -5.03
N LEU A 337 35.59 -9.80 -5.58
CA LEU A 337 36.58 -9.63 -6.66
C LEU A 337 38.03 -9.86 -6.19
N GLY A 338 38.25 -9.90 -4.88
CA GLY A 338 39.51 -10.34 -4.31
C GLY A 338 40.67 -9.35 -4.41
N GLU A 339 40.41 -8.09 -4.71
CA GLU A 339 41.37 -6.98 -4.82
C GLU A 339 41.03 -5.84 -3.85
N GLY A 340 42.03 -5.08 -3.41
CA GLY A 340 41.83 -3.78 -2.74
C GLY A 340 41.16 -3.82 -1.36
N TYR A 341 41.78 -4.47 -0.37
CA TYR A 341 41.61 -4.05 1.03
C TYR A 341 42.89 -3.29 1.38
N GLU A 342 42.91 -1.98 1.16
CA GLU A 342 44.06 -1.14 1.57
C GLU A 342 43.80 -0.28 2.81
N GLU A 343 42.57 -0.19 3.32
CA GLU A 343 42.33 0.51 4.60
C GLU A 343 41.49 -0.32 5.58
N GLU A 344 41.80 -0.10 6.86
CA GLU A 344 41.20 -0.71 8.03
C GLU A 344 39.68 -0.49 8.03
N SER A 345 38.90 -1.42 7.45
CA SER A 345 37.44 -1.36 7.61
C SER A 345 37.12 -1.52 9.10
N GLU A 346 36.43 -0.54 9.70
CA GLU A 346 36.01 -0.56 11.10
C GLU A 346 35.07 -1.74 11.45
N ASP A 347 34.55 -2.49 10.45
CA ASP A 347 33.60 -3.58 10.64
C ASP A 347 34.18 -5.00 10.40
N SER A 348 35.12 -5.40 11.26
CA SER A 348 35.64 -6.79 11.29
C SER A 348 34.53 -7.84 11.53
N GLY A 349 33.36 -7.42 12.04
CA GLY A 349 32.22 -8.29 12.32
C GLY A 349 31.54 -8.78 11.06
N TYR A 350 31.27 -7.87 10.13
CA TYR A 350 30.66 -8.19 8.83
C TYR A 350 31.52 -9.17 8.01
N LEU A 351 32.84 -8.95 7.95
CA LEU A 351 33.74 -9.83 7.21
C LEU A 351 33.81 -11.24 7.80
N ALA A 352 33.78 -11.36 9.13
CA ALA A 352 33.75 -12.66 9.80
C ALA A 352 32.44 -13.40 9.50
N GLU A 353 31.33 -12.67 9.44
CA GLU A 353 30.01 -13.19 9.07
C GLU A 353 29.98 -13.67 7.62
N LEU A 354 30.47 -12.86 6.67
CA LEU A 354 30.57 -13.21 5.25
C LEU A 354 31.42 -14.46 5.00
N ALA A 355 32.56 -14.57 5.69
CA ALA A 355 33.37 -15.79 5.64
C ALA A 355 32.62 -17.03 6.16
N GLY A 356 31.79 -16.85 7.19
CA GLY A 356 30.89 -17.88 7.70
C GLY A 356 29.85 -18.31 6.66
N ILE A 357 29.23 -17.35 5.97
CA ILE A 357 28.27 -17.59 4.89
C ILE A 357 28.92 -18.42 3.78
N PHE A 358 30.08 -18.02 3.26
CA PHE A 358 30.78 -18.77 2.20
C PHE A 358 31.16 -20.19 2.60
N ARG A 359 31.49 -20.41 3.88
CA ARG A 359 31.80 -21.76 4.36
C ARG A 359 30.56 -22.66 4.37
N GLU A 360 29.44 -22.17 4.89
CA GLU A 360 28.18 -22.94 4.87
C GLU A 360 27.67 -23.14 3.44
N TYR A 361 27.88 -22.16 2.56
CA TYR A 361 27.54 -22.28 1.16
C TYR A 361 28.38 -23.36 0.45
N ALA A 362 29.71 -23.34 0.64
CA ALA A 362 30.61 -24.38 0.11
C ALA A 362 30.18 -25.79 0.56
N LYS A 363 29.81 -25.94 1.84
CA LYS A 363 29.30 -27.22 2.35
C LYS A 363 28.01 -27.64 1.65
N THR A 364 27.10 -26.70 1.45
CA THR A 364 25.83 -26.94 0.74
C THR A 364 26.08 -27.38 -0.71
N LEU A 365 26.99 -26.72 -1.42
CA LEU A 365 27.42 -27.10 -2.77
C LEU A 365 27.98 -28.53 -2.80
N SER A 366 28.80 -28.89 -1.81
CA SER A 366 29.35 -30.25 -1.71
C SER A 366 28.25 -31.30 -1.45
N ASP A 367 27.29 -31.01 -0.58
CA ASP A 367 26.12 -31.87 -0.32
C ASP A 367 25.25 -32.06 -1.59
N LEU A 368 25.22 -31.06 -2.48
CA LEU A 368 24.57 -31.10 -3.80
C LEU A 368 25.47 -31.70 -4.91
N ASN A 369 26.63 -32.28 -4.58
CA ASN A 369 27.65 -32.83 -5.49
C ASN A 369 28.31 -31.81 -6.46
N ARG A 370 28.28 -30.51 -6.14
CA ARG A 370 28.99 -29.44 -6.86
C ARG A 370 30.36 -29.17 -6.22
N ASN A 371 31.24 -30.18 -6.23
CA ASN A 371 32.48 -30.14 -5.44
C ASN A 371 33.51 -29.08 -5.91
N GLU A 372 33.59 -28.79 -7.21
CA GLU A 372 34.53 -27.79 -7.73
C GLU A 372 34.19 -26.39 -7.22
N GLU A 373 32.91 -26.02 -7.24
CA GLU A 373 32.42 -24.75 -6.73
C GLU A 373 32.54 -24.69 -5.19
N ALA A 374 32.28 -25.81 -4.51
CA ALA A 374 32.51 -25.91 -3.06
C ALA A 374 33.96 -25.59 -2.66
N GLU A 375 34.95 -26.06 -3.44
CA GLU A 375 36.36 -25.76 -3.21
C GLU A 375 36.66 -24.26 -3.40
N GLU A 376 36.05 -23.63 -4.40
CA GLU A 376 36.20 -22.20 -4.66
C GLU A 376 35.68 -21.35 -3.48
N PHE A 377 34.45 -21.60 -3.01
CA PHE A 377 33.89 -20.84 -1.89
C PHE A 377 34.57 -21.14 -0.56
N THR A 378 35.13 -22.34 -0.39
CA THR A 378 36.01 -22.66 0.73
C THR A 378 37.26 -21.76 0.69
N ALA A 379 37.88 -21.61 -0.48
CA ALA A 379 39.05 -20.75 -0.66
C ALA A 379 38.71 -19.26 -0.44
N LYS A 380 37.56 -18.78 -0.95
CA LYS A 380 37.06 -17.42 -0.70
C LYS A 380 36.88 -17.16 0.81
N SER A 381 36.22 -18.07 1.54
CA SER A 381 36.08 -18.02 3.01
C SER A 381 37.42 -17.96 3.75
N GLU A 382 38.36 -18.84 3.40
CA GLU A 382 39.69 -18.86 4.02
C GLU A 382 40.50 -17.59 3.75
N LYS A 383 40.39 -17.03 2.55
CA LYS A 383 41.08 -15.78 2.18
C LYS A 383 40.61 -14.62 3.06
N ILE A 384 39.31 -14.51 3.35
CA ILE A 384 38.76 -13.49 4.24
C ILE A 384 39.27 -13.70 5.68
N LEU A 385 39.18 -14.92 6.20
CA LEU A 385 39.59 -15.21 7.58
C LEU A 385 41.09 -14.99 7.83
N ARG A 386 41.94 -15.24 6.83
CA ARG A 386 43.38 -14.96 6.92
C ARG A 386 43.69 -13.46 7.01
N LYS A 387 42.82 -12.59 6.49
CA LYS A 387 42.97 -11.13 6.59
C LYS A 387 42.48 -10.57 7.92
N LEU A 388 41.58 -11.28 8.61
CA LEU A 388 41.02 -10.89 9.92
C LEU A 388 41.84 -11.38 11.12
N ALA A 389 42.80 -12.30 10.89
CA ALA A 389 43.65 -12.91 11.90
C ALA A 389 44.99 -12.19 12.02
#